data_AF-A0A177AXY6-F1
#
_entry.id   AF-A0A177AXY6-F1
#
_cell.length_a   1.000
_cell.length_b   1.000
_cell.length_c   1.000
_cell.angle_alpha   90.00
_cell.angle_beta   90.00
_cell.angle_gamma   90.00
#
_symmetry.space_group_name_H-M   'P 1'
#
loop_
_entity.id
_entity.type
_entity.pdbx_description
1 polymer ?
#
loop_
_entity_poly.entity_id
_entity_poly.type
_entity_poly.pdbx_seq_one_letter_code
_entity_poly.pdbx_strand_id
1 'polypeptide(L)'
;MLGSEYVLYNNYCIGMLYQLIFIRRELIWYCSEAEMDFKSVRFGPKEYKTKGGQATCFQLFGTTFLFVNSHLTPHVKNNEKRLQDYNVISSSLNLPNKIKNRSPYNLGNHNVTSKFDHTIWAGDLNFRMDKDVHELHTKTIIRKDQLLKAIKKKKIFHKFIEGEITFKPTYKYKINTKDFCEDRAPAFTDRILIRSMEKKNSEIILYKSVSSVNSSDHQPVFAIYDIKIYPGRDEVPMNGGKFEHNVWIEAMKRRASGYNEPSRKAVSENHNKVIYSQACSIQ
;
A
#
# COMPACT_ATOMS: atom_id res chain seq x y z
N MET A 1 6.41 -7.62 17.33
CA MET A 1 7.39 -7.56 16.21
C MET A 1 7.12 -8.74 15.27
N LEU A 2 7.46 -8.66 13.97
CA LEU A 2 7.16 -9.70 12.97
C LEU A 2 7.83 -11.08 13.18
N GLY A 3 8.54 -11.34 14.28
CA GLY A 3 9.25 -12.62 14.46
C GLY A 3 10.62 -12.70 13.77
N SER A 4 11.34 -13.79 14.01
CA SER A 4 12.60 -14.17 13.33
C SER A 4 12.34 -14.79 11.95
N GLU A 5 11.08 -15.12 11.67
CA GLU A 5 10.59 -15.76 10.45
C GLU A 5 10.52 -14.79 9.27
N TYR A 6 10.55 -13.48 9.51
CA TYR A 6 10.49 -12.46 8.48
C TYR A 6 11.81 -11.69 8.39
N VAL A 7 12.20 -11.36 7.16
CA VAL A 7 13.35 -10.51 6.83
C VAL A 7 12.88 -9.30 6.03
N LEU A 8 13.56 -8.16 6.21
CA LEU A 8 13.32 -6.98 5.38
C LEU A 8 13.99 -7.21 4.02
N TYR A 9 13.20 -7.59 3.03
CA TYR A 9 13.65 -7.91 1.68
C TYR A 9 14.01 -6.66 0.89
N ASN A 10 13.16 -5.63 0.96
CA ASN A 10 13.41 -4.37 0.30
C ASN A 10 12.86 -3.21 1.13
N ASN A 11 13.55 -2.08 1.09
CA ASN A 11 13.06 -0.80 1.61
C ASN A 11 13.28 0.29 0.55
N TYR A 12 12.30 1.17 0.40
CA TYR A 12 12.39 2.33 -0.48
C TYR A 12 11.81 3.55 0.23
N CYS A 13 12.62 4.60 0.35
CA CYS A 13 12.32 5.78 1.13
C CYS A 13 12.60 7.04 0.32
N ILE A 14 11.56 7.84 0.07
CA ILE A 14 11.68 9.14 -0.62
C ILE A 14 11.10 10.23 0.28
N GLY A 15 11.98 11.03 0.89
CA GLY A 15 11.59 12.03 1.88
C GLY A 15 10.90 11.37 3.08
N MET A 16 9.63 11.72 3.30
CA MET A 16 8.80 11.17 4.39
C MET A 16 7.93 9.99 3.96
N LEU A 17 8.06 9.52 2.71
CA LEU A 17 7.31 8.37 2.20
C LEU A 17 8.16 7.11 2.31
N TYR A 18 7.71 6.16 3.12
CA TYR A 18 8.41 4.91 3.38
C TYR A 18 7.62 3.72 2.81
N GLN A 19 8.33 2.76 2.22
CA GLN A 19 7.77 1.47 1.82
C GLN A 19 8.77 0.39 2.24
N LEU A 20 8.30 -0.53 3.07
CA LEU A 20 9.08 -1.63 3.62
C LEU A 20 8.40 -2.92 3.23
N ILE A 21 9.13 -3.82 2.57
CA ILE A 21 8.64 -5.13 2.15
C ILE A 21 9.35 -6.18 2.99
N PHE A 22 8.61 -6.75 3.94
CA PHE A 22 9.05 -7.92 4.69
C PHE A 22 8.53 -9.19 4.01
N ILE A 23 9.36 -10.21 3.96
CA ILE A 23 8.99 -11.52 3.44
C ILE A 23 9.40 -12.62 4.42
N ARG A 24 8.68 -13.75 4.40
CA ARG A 24 9.12 -14.95 5.11
C ARG A 24 10.52 -15.34 4.63
N ARG A 25 11.44 -15.61 5.55
CA ARG A 25 12.87 -15.81 5.28
C ARG A 25 13.15 -16.95 4.31
N GLU A 26 12.31 -17.97 4.26
CA GLU A 26 12.43 -19.10 3.32
C GLU A 26 12.00 -18.74 1.90
N LEU A 27 11.22 -17.68 1.71
CA LEU A 27 10.76 -17.26 0.39
C LEU A 27 11.76 -16.35 -0.33
N ILE A 28 12.76 -15.83 0.38
CA ILE A 28 13.73 -14.84 -0.11
C ILE A 28 14.54 -15.32 -1.33
N TRP A 29 14.70 -16.64 -1.45
CA TRP A 29 15.44 -17.30 -2.54
C TRP A 29 14.66 -17.35 -3.84
N TYR A 30 13.33 -17.24 -3.77
CA TYR A 30 12.43 -17.28 -4.92
C TYR A 30 12.03 -15.90 -5.42
N CYS A 31 12.59 -14.84 -4.84
CA CYS A 31 12.41 -13.48 -5.30
C CYS A 31 13.43 -13.11 -6.40
N SER A 32 13.01 -12.33 -7.38
CA SER A 32 13.92 -11.54 -8.21
C SER A 32 14.56 -10.42 -7.39
N GLU A 33 15.58 -9.74 -7.93
CA GLU A 33 15.94 -8.41 -7.45
C GLU A 33 14.72 -7.49 -7.48
N ALA A 34 14.58 -6.63 -6.47
CA ALA A 34 13.53 -5.61 -6.43
C ALA A 34 13.93 -4.42 -7.30
N GLU A 35 12.98 -3.91 -8.08
CA GLU A 35 13.14 -2.67 -8.85
C GLU A 35 12.24 -1.59 -8.25
N MET A 36 12.74 -0.35 -8.19
CA MET A 36 12.06 0.77 -7.54
C MET A 36 12.02 1.99 -8.45
N ASP A 37 10.95 2.77 -8.37
CA ASP A 37 10.85 4.06 -9.06
C ASP A 37 9.92 5.03 -8.30
N PHE A 38 10.09 6.33 -8.52
CA PHE A 38 9.33 7.39 -7.85
C PHE A 38 8.92 8.50 -8.81
N LYS A 39 7.66 8.93 -8.66
CA LYS A 39 7.12 10.11 -9.34
C LYS A 39 6.56 11.13 -8.36
N SER A 40 7.12 12.33 -8.39
CA SER A 40 6.52 13.50 -7.74
C SER A 40 5.42 14.13 -8.58
N VAL A 41 4.37 14.58 -7.90
CA VAL A 41 3.22 15.29 -8.50
C VAL A 41 3.12 16.76 -8.09
N ARG A 42 3.98 17.21 -7.17
CA ARG A 42 4.20 18.63 -6.87
C ARG A 42 5.32 19.22 -7.75
N PHE A 43 5.10 20.44 -8.20
CA PHE A 43 6.13 21.32 -8.76
C PHE A 43 6.96 21.92 -7.62
N GLY A 44 8.29 21.91 -7.73
CA GLY A 44 9.22 22.44 -6.74
C GLY A 44 10.53 21.63 -6.62
N PRO A 45 11.50 22.13 -5.84
CA PRO A 45 12.81 21.46 -5.63
C PRO A 45 12.64 20.06 -5.07
N LYS A 46 13.58 19.16 -5.38
CA LYS A 46 13.49 17.75 -4.98
C LYS A 46 13.39 17.56 -3.47
N GLU A 47 14.00 18.43 -2.67
CA GLU A 47 14.01 18.32 -1.20
C GLU A 47 12.63 18.53 -0.54
N TYR A 48 11.64 19.12 -1.25
CA TYR A 48 10.31 19.43 -0.69
C TYR A 48 9.16 18.56 -1.25
N LYS A 49 9.49 17.46 -1.95
CA LYS A 49 8.53 16.61 -2.66
C LYS A 49 7.81 15.63 -1.73
N THR A 50 6.93 16.14 -0.88
CA THR A 50 6.10 15.33 0.03
C THR A 50 4.87 14.69 -0.63
N LYS A 51 4.68 14.87 -1.95
CA LYS A 51 3.50 14.39 -2.68
C LYS A 51 3.93 13.73 -3.99
N GLY A 52 3.50 12.48 -4.17
CA GLY A 52 3.94 11.62 -5.25
C GLY A 52 3.55 10.18 -5.00
N GLY A 53 4.06 9.29 -5.85
CA GLY A 53 3.96 7.85 -5.68
C GLY A 53 5.33 7.22 -5.84
N GLN A 54 5.70 6.36 -4.90
CA GLN A 54 6.84 5.47 -5.02
C GLN A 54 6.34 4.05 -5.24
N ALA A 55 7.11 3.27 -5.98
CA ALA A 55 6.74 1.90 -6.28
C ALA A 55 7.95 0.98 -6.17
N THR A 56 7.67 -0.24 -5.74
CA THR A 56 8.60 -1.37 -5.74
C THR A 56 7.94 -2.52 -6.48
N CYS A 57 8.66 -3.16 -7.39
CA CYS A 57 8.21 -4.38 -8.03
C CYS A 57 9.25 -5.50 -7.95
N PHE A 58 8.76 -6.73 -7.93
CA PHE A 58 9.57 -7.94 -7.96
C PHE A 58 8.76 -9.12 -8.47
N GLN A 59 9.44 -10.20 -8.84
CA GLN A 59 8.83 -11.48 -9.14
C GLN A 59 9.06 -12.44 -7.98
N LEU A 60 8.01 -13.11 -7.51
CA LEU A 60 8.08 -14.23 -6.56
C LEU A 60 7.65 -15.50 -7.30
N PHE A 61 8.55 -16.49 -7.38
CA PHE A 61 8.42 -17.62 -8.29
C PHE A 61 8.14 -17.14 -9.72
N GLY A 62 6.96 -17.40 -10.27
CA GLY A 62 6.52 -16.96 -11.59
C GLY A 62 5.52 -15.81 -11.58
N THR A 63 5.26 -15.21 -10.42
CA THR A 63 4.23 -14.19 -10.24
C THR A 63 4.84 -12.84 -9.96
N THR A 64 4.43 -11.84 -10.74
CA THR A 64 4.95 -10.47 -10.67
C THR A 64 4.07 -9.57 -9.81
N PHE A 65 4.71 -8.83 -8.91
CA PHE A 65 4.05 -7.92 -7.98
C PHE A 65 4.53 -6.49 -8.19
N LEU A 66 3.61 -5.55 -8.08
CA LEU A 66 3.88 -4.12 -7.98
C LEU A 66 3.21 -3.58 -6.72
N PHE A 67 3.98 -2.92 -5.86
CA PHE A 67 3.49 -2.22 -4.68
C PHE A 67 3.69 -0.73 -4.87
N VAL A 68 2.62 0.03 -4.99
CA VAL A 68 2.65 1.50 -5.07
C VAL A 68 2.23 2.08 -3.72
N ASN A 69 3.04 2.96 -3.15
CA ASN A 69 2.68 3.81 -2.02
C ASN A 69 2.61 5.26 -2.49
N SER A 70 1.50 5.96 -2.25
CA SER A 70 1.34 7.35 -2.70
C SER A 70 0.77 8.27 -1.64
N HIS A 71 1.22 9.53 -1.66
CA HIS A 71 0.64 10.61 -0.89
C HIS A 71 0.12 11.68 -1.86
N LEU A 72 -1.20 11.73 -2.05
CA LEU A 72 -1.83 12.58 -3.07
C LEU A 72 -2.20 13.98 -2.55
N THR A 73 -2.54 14.89 -3.45
CA THR A 73 -2.87 16.28 -3.11
C THR A 73 -3.99 16.38 -2.04
N PRO A 74 -3.77 17.12 -0.94
CA PRO A 74 -4.73 17.22 0.17
C PRO A 74 -5.87 18.20 -0.09
N HIS A 75 -6.77 18.31 0.88
CA HIS A 75 -7.96 19.19 0.93
C HIS A 75 -9.14 18.77 0.05
N VAL A 76 -10.36 19.02 0.55
CA VAL A 76 -11.63 18.59 -0.07
C VAL A 76 -11.82 19.12 -1.49
N LYS A 77 -11.43 20.37 -1.77
CA LYS A 77 -11.60 21.04 -3.08
C LYS A 77 -10.72 20.47 -4.20
N ASN A 78 -9.66 19.74 -3.86
CA ASN A 78 -8.64 19.29 -4.82
C ASN A 78 -8.92 17.90 -5.40
N ASN A 79 -10.20 17.52 -5.55
CA ASN A 79 -10.58 16.19 -6.03
C ASN A 79 -10.02 15.91 -7.43
N GLU A 80 -10.20 16.85 -8.37
CA GLU A 80 -9.68 16.72 -9.73
C GLU A 80 -8.15 16.62 -9.77
N LYS A 81 -7.47 17.35 -8.89
CA LYS A 81 -6.01 17.29 -8.78
C LYS A 81 -5.54 15.91 -8.33
N ARG A 82 -6.23 15.24 -7.41
CA ARG A 82 -5.93 13.84 -7.03
C ARG A 82 -6.12 12.87 -8.20
N LEU A 83 -7.12 13.08 -9.06
CA LEU A 83 -7.28 12.27 -10.27
C LEU A 83 -6.09 12.46 -11.22
N GLN A 84 -5.63 13.70 -11.38
CA GLN A 84 -4.43 14.02 -12.16
C GLN A 84 -3.17 13.40 -11.55
N ASP A 85 -3.00 13.48 -10.22
CA ASP A 85 -1.86 12.90 -9.52
C ASP A 85 -1.78 11.38 -9.77
N TYR A 86 -2.91 10.66 -9.63
CA TYR A 86 -2.99 9.23 -9.97
C TYR A 86 -2.58 8.97 -11.42
N ASN A 87 -3.12 9.74 -12.38
CA ASN A 87 -2.82 9.54 -13.79
C ASN A 87 -1.32 9.75 -14.07
N VAL A 88 -0.73 10.83 -13.54
CA VAL A 88 0.70 11.12 -13.67
C VAL A 88 1.57 10.02 -13.07
N ILE A 89 1.27 9.56 -11.86
CA ILE A 89 2.03 8.48 -11.20
C ILE A 89 1.93 7.21 -12.04
N SER A 90 0.71 6.80 -12.41
CA SER A 90 0.48 5.54 -13.11
C SER A 90 1.07 5.51 -14.53
N SER A 91 1.17 6.65 -15.22
CA SER A 91 1.75 6.74 -16.56
C SER A 91 3.26 7.02 -16.59
N SER A 92 3.82 7.55 -15.49
CA SER A 92 5.23 7.98 -15.46
C SER A 92 6.16 7.01 -14.76
N LEU A 93 5.66 6.15 -13.87
CA LEU A 93 6.49 5.14 -13.21
C LEU A 93 7.00 4.14 -14.26
N ASN A 94 8.31 4.02 -14.37
CA ASN A 94 8.99 3.21 -15.37
C ASN A 94 9.45 1.87 -14.78
N LEU A 95 8.48 0.97 -14.58
CA LEU A 95 8.68 -0.40 -14.10
C LEU A 95 7.86 -1.40 -14.93
N PRO A 96 8.27 -2.68 -14.99
CA PRO A 96 9.60 -3.18 -14.64
C PRO A 96 10.62 -2.85 -15.76
N ASN A 97 11.92 -2.75 -15.44
CA ASN A 97 12.98 -2.59 -16.44
C ASN A 97 13.69 -3.90 -16.77
N LYS A 98 13.91 -4.77 -15.76
CA LYS A 98 14.65 -6.03 -15.92
C LYS A 98 13.74 -7.26 -15.94
N ILE A 99 12.61 -7.21 -15.25
CA ILE A 99 11.63 -8.32 -15.25
C ILE A 99 10.88 -8.33 -16.60
N LYS A 100 11.00 -9.41 -17.36
CA LYS A 100 10.29 -9.54 -18.65
C LYS A 100 8.79 -9.58 -18.42
N ASN A 101 8.07 -8.69 -19.09
CA ASN A 101 6.61 -8.62 -19.04
C ASN A 101 6.03 -9.88 -19.73
N ARG A 102 5.39 -10.77 -18.98
CA ARG A 102 4.86 -12.04 -19.52
C ARG A 102 3.64 -11.85 -20.43
N SER A 103 3.02 -10.67 -20.42
CA SER A 103 1.81 -10.40 -21.19
C SER A 103 2.11 -9.54 -22.44
N PRO A 104 2.05 -10.12 -23.65
CA PRO A 104 2.16 -9.36 -24.90
C PRO A 104 1.02 -8.35 -25.09
N TYR A 105 -0.09 -8.46 -24.33
CA TYR A 105 -1.22 -7.53 -24.38
C TYR A 105 -0.94 -6.14 -23.77
N ASN A 106 0.24 -5.94 -23.17
CA ASN A 106 0.61 -4.71 -22.47
C ASN A 106 1.54 -3.79 -23.26
N LEU A 107 1.94 -4.16 -24.48
CA LEU A 107 2.99 -3.47 -25.27
C LEU A 107 2.63 -2.04 -25.71
N GLY A 108 1.38 -1.58 -25.52
CA GLY A 108 0.94 -0.21 -25.81
C GLY A 108 0.34 0.55 -24.62
N ASN A 109 0.29 -0.03 -23.41
CA ASN A 109 -0.30 0.64 -22.25
C ASN A 109 0.80 1.32 -21.42
N HIS A 110 0.83 2.65 -21.44
CA HIS A 110 1.74 3.44 -20.61
C HIS A 110 1.46 3.32 -19.11
N ASN A 111 0.33 2.73 -18.71
CA ASN A 111 0.00 2.55 -17.30
C ASN A 111 0.79 1.39 -16.66
N VAL A 112 1.68 1.72 -15.72
CA VAL A 112 2.50 0.76 -14.97
C VAL A 112 1.67 -0.34 -14.28
N THR A 113 0.46 0.00 -13.82
CA THR A 113 -0.39 -0.91 -13.04
C THR A 113 -0.93 -2.09 -13.85
N SER A 114 -0.82 -2.06 -15.18
CA SER A 114 -1.20 -3.20 -16.03
C SER A 114 -0.09 -4.17 -16.33
N LYS A 115 1.15 -3.84 -15.97
CA LYS A 115 2.32 -4.64 -16.37
C LYS A 115 2.62 -5.81 -15.43
N PHE A 116 1.85 -5.98 -14.36
CA PHE A 116 2.10 -6.96 -13.30
C PHE A 116 0.88 -7.85 -13.07
N ASP A 117 1.12 -9.10 -12.64
CA ASP A 117 0.07 -10.05 -12.29
C ASP A 117 -0.81 -9.50 -11.17
N HIS A 118 -0.16 -8.90 -10.16
CA HIS A 118 -0.82 -8.22 -9.04
C HIS A 118 -0.20 -6.84 -8.83
N THR A 119 -1.04 -5.81 -8.81
CA THR A 119 -0.68 -4.45 -8.38
C THR A 119 -1.46 -4.09 -7.14
N ILE A 120 -0.75 -3.79 -6.06
CA ILE A 120 -1.29 -3.25 -4.82
C ILE A 120 -0.96 -1.76 -4.80
N TRP A 121 -1.97 -0.91 -4.67
CA TRP A 121 -1.79 0.53 -4.51
C TRP A 121 -2.37 0.96 -3.17
N ALA A 122 -1.52 1.55 -2.34
CA ALA A 122 -1.87 2.05 -1.03
C ALA A 122 -1.35 3.46 -0.77
N GLY A 123 -1.77 4.06 0.33
CA GLY A 123 -1.24 5.34 0.79
C GLY A 123 -2.31 6.28 1.35
N ASP A 124 -1.87 7.49 1.73
CA ASP A 124 -2.77 8.62 1.95
C ASP A 124 -3.21 9.18 0.59
N LEU A 125 -4.29 8.61 0.07
CA LEU A 125 -4.87 9.03 -1.21
C LEU A 125 -5.64 10.35 -1.08
N ASN A 126 -5.83 10.86 0.14
CA ASN A 126 -6.38 12.17 0.45
C ASN A 126 -7.77 12.48 -0.13
N PHE A 127 -8.49 11.49 -0.66
CA PHE A 127 -9.89 11.65 -1.05
C PHE A 127 -10.73 11.95 0.18
N ARG A 128 -11.66 12.90 0.03
CA ARG A 128 -12.49 13.40 1.12
C ARG A 128 -13.93 13.01 0.89
N MET A 129 -14.77 13.33 1.86
CA MET A 129 -16.22 13.27 1.70
C MET A 129 -16.68 14.53 0.99
N ASP A 130 -17.56 14.40 0.00
CA ASP A 130 -18.26 15.56 -0.54
C ASP A 130 -19.09 16.24 0.57
N LYS A 131 -19.34 17.55 0.41
CA LYS A 131 -19.96 18.41 1.44
C LYS A 131 -21.24 17.79 2.03
N ASP A 132 -21.56 18.17 3.27
CA ASP A 132 -22.70 17.75 4.10
C ASP A 132 -22.52 16.43 4.86
N VAL A 133 -21.38 16.23 5.52
CA VAL A 133 -21.27 15.17 6.52
C VAL A 133 -21.71 15.72 7.88
N HIS A 134 -22.99 15.58 8.19
CA HIS A 134 -23.52 15.81 9.54
C HIS A 134 -23.63 14.51 10.34
N GLU A 135 -23.65 13.37 9.66
CA GLU A 135 -23.84 12.05 10.25
C GLU A 135 -22.59 11.18 10.03
N LEU A 136 -22.05 10.61 11.12
CA LEU A 136 -20.85 9.77 11.11
C LEU A 136 -21.15 8.27 10.97
N HIS A 137 -22.36 7.92 10.54
CA HIS A 137 -22.70 6.52 10.28
C HIS A 137 -21.99 6.05 9.00
N THR A 138 -21.11 5.05 9.12
CA THR A 138 -20.23 4.57 8.02
C THR A 138 -21.00 4.28 6.73
N LYS A 139 -22.16 3.62 6.81
CA LYS A 139 -22.97 3.27 5.63
C LYS A 139 -23.54 4.49 4.89
N THR A 140 -23.81 5.58 5.61
CA THR A 140 -24.36 6.81 5.03
C THR A 140 -23.25 7.65 4.43
N ILE A 141 -22.18 7.84 5.20
CA ILE A 141 -21.09 8.73 4.82
C ILE A 141 -20.34 8.19 3.60
N ILE A 142 -20.13 6.86 3.48
CA ILE A 142 -19.39 6.25 2.36
C ILE A 142 -19.98 6.56 0.98
N ARG A 143 -21.29 6.84 0.89
CA ARG A 143 -21.95 7.28 -0.36
C ARG A 143 -21.44 8.64 -0.85
N LYS A 144 -20.85 9.43 0.05
CA LYS A 144 -20.25 10.75 -0.22
C LYS A 144 -18.74 10.66 -0.48
N ASP A 145 -18.13 9.48 -0.43
CA ASP A 145 -16.69 9.28 -0.63
C ASP A 145 -16.27 9.62 -2.08
N GLN A 146 -15.32 10.54 -2.22
CA GLN A 146 -14.85 10.98 -3.53
C GLN A 146 -14.13 9.88 -4.31
N LEU A 147 -13.38 9.00 -3.64
CA LEU A 147 -12.65 7.91 -4.30
C LEU A 147 -13.62 6.90 -4.89
N LEU A 148 -14.57 6.40 -4.11
CA LEU A 148 -15.57 5.44 -4.57
C LEU A 148 -16.42 6.00 -5.70
N LYS A 149 -16.78 7.29 -5.66
CA LYS A 149 -17.45 7.96 -6.79
C LYS A 149 -16.57 8.00 -8.03
N ALA A 150 -15.28 8.30 -7.91
CA ALA A 150 -14.35 8.36 -9.02
C ALA A 150 -14.12 6.97 -9.66
N ILE A 151 -14.01 5.92 -8.84
CA ILE A 151 -13.93 4.51 -9.28
C ILE A 151 -15.22 4.08 -9.98
N LYS A 152 -16.39 4.36 -9.39
CA LYS A 152 -17.70 4.06 -10.00
C LYS A 152 -17.87 4.73 -11.36
N LYS A 153 -17.38 5.97 -11.50
CA LYS A 153 -17.35 6.72 -12.77
C LYS A 153 -16.21 6.30 -13.72
N LYS A 154 -15.45 5.24 -13.38
CA LYS A 154 -14.33 4.70 -14.16
C LYS A 154 -13.24 5.73 -14.49
N LYS A 155 -13.04 6.75 -13.64
CA LYS A 155 -12.03 7.81 -13.87
C LYS A 155 -10.61 7.40 -13.50
N ILE A 156 -10.47 6.54 -12.50
CA ILE A 156 -9.19 6.08 -11.92
C ILE A 156 -9.33 4.64 -11.42
N PHE A 157 -8.22 4.00 -11.09
CA PHE A 157 -8.17 2.65 -10.49
C PHE A 157 -9.01 1.62 -11.28
N HIS A 158 -8.88 1.63 -12.61
CA HIS A 158 -9.61 0.68 -13.46
C HIS A 158 -9.21 -0.77 -13.13
N LYS A 159 -10.21 -1.65 -12.96
CA LYS A 159 -10.06 -3.06 -12.53
C LYS A 159 -9.45 -3.27 -11.14
N PHE A 160 -9.20 -2.22 -10.38
CA PHE A 160 -8.86 -2.37 -8.97
C PHE A 160 -10.11 -2.71 -8.15
N ILE A 161 -9.87 -3.40 -7.05
CA ILE A 161 -10.86 -3.80 -6.05
C ILE A 161 -10.36 -3.28 -4.71
N GLU A 162 -11.27 -2.73 -3.93
CA GLU A 162 -11.06 -2.32 -2.56
C GLU A 162 -11.91 -3.19 -1.64
N GLY A 163 -11.43 -3.48 -0.43
CA GLY A 163 -12.21 -4.20 0.57
C GLY A 163 -13.43 -3.40 1.03
N GLU A 164 -14.43 -4.08 1.58
CA GLU A 164 -15.56 -3.38 2.19
C GLU A 164 -15.08 -2.53 3.38
N ILE A 165 -15.38 -1.23 3.37
CA ILE A 165 -15.03 -0.33 4.47
C ILE A 165 -16.08 -0.48 5.57
N THR A 166 -15.74 -1.27 6.59
CA THR A 166 -16.58 -1.49 7.78
C THR A 166 -16.08 -0.72 9.02
N PHE A 167 -15.06 0.13 8.86
CA PHE A 167 -14.45 0.92 9.93
C PHE A 167 -14.85 2.40 9.86
N LYS A 168 -14.51 3.19 10.89
CA LYS A 168 -14.75 4.64 10.94
C LYS A 168 -13.75 5.39 10.04
N PRO A 169 -14.04 6.63 9.61
CA PRO A 169 -13.06 7.46 8.89
C PRO A 169 -11.71 7.50 9.59
N THR A 170 -10.61 7.46 8.85
CA THR A 170 -9.24 7.35 9.41
C THR A 170 -8.59 8.69 9.69
N TYR A 171 -9.24 9.79 9.28
CA TYR A 171 -8.76 11.16 9.41
C TYR A 171 -9.94 12.12 9.65
N LYS A 172 -9.84 13.24 10.36
CA LYS A 172 -8.71 13.74 11.14
C LYS A 172 -8.99 13.58 12.62
N TYR A 173 -8.11 12.91 13.35
CA TYR A 173 -8.23 12.72 14.79
C TYR A 173 -7.43 13.76 15.58
N LYS A 174 -7.88 14.05 16.81
CA LYS A 174 -7.04 14.72 17.81
C LYS A 174 -5.97 13.72 18.26
N ILE A 175 -4.70 14.15 18.28
CA ILE A 175 -3.57 13.27 18.63
C ILE A 175 -3.77 12.70 20.03
N ASN A 176 -3.44 11.41 20.20
CA ASN A 176 -3.59 10.63 21.42
C ASN A 176 -5.05 10.46 21.91
N THR A 177 -6.06 10.78 21.09
CA THR A 177 -7.47 10.54 21.42
C THR A 177 -8.19 9.70 20.35
N LYS A 178 -9.48 9.43 20.57
CA LYS A 178 -10.36 8.77 19.59
C LYS A 178 -11.38 9.74 18.98
N ASP A 179 -11.20 11.03 19.23
CA ASP A 179 -12.13 12.07 18.83
C ASP A 179 -11.68 12.72 17.53
N PHE A 180 -12.65 13.03 16.68
CA PHE A 180 -12.38 13.78 15.46
C PHE A 180 -12.11 15.26 15.78
N CYS A 181 -11.28 15.89 14.96
CA CYS A 181 -11.14 17.34 15.01
C CYS A 181 -12.37 18.04 14.42
N GLU A 182 -12.71 19.21 14.94
CA GLU A 182 -13.84 20.02 14.46
C GLU A 182 -13.49 20.85 13.22
N ASP A 183 -12.19 21.12 12.99
CA ASP A 183 -11.70 21.93 11.88
C ASP A 183 -11.78 21.21 10.51
N ARG A 184 -12.02 19.90 10.52
CA ARG A 184 -12.03 19.04 9.33
C ARG A 184 -13.11 17.97 9.43
N ALA A 185 -13.93 17.86 8.39
CA ALA A 185 -14.86 16.74 8.24
C ALA A 185 -14.09 15.40 8.18
N PRO A 186 -14.55 14.37 8.91
CA PRO A 186 -13.93 13.04 8.86
C PRO A 186 -13.95 12.42 7.45
N ALA A 187 -12.88 11.73 7.07
CA ALA A 187 -12.67 11.14 5.74
C ALA A 187 -11.87 9.83 5.78
N PHE A 188 -12.08 8.98 4.76
CA PHE A 188 -11.30 7.76 4.50
C PHE A 188 -10.14 8.10 3.57
N THR A 189 -9.13 8.78 4.10
CA THR A 189 -7.96 9.24 3.35
C THR A 189 -6.98 8.11 3.02
N ASP A 190 -6.89 7.13 3.92
CA ASP A 190 -5.92 6.03 3.88
C ASP A 190 -6.57 4.79 3.27
N ARG A 191 -6.07 4.33 2.12
CA ARG A 191 -6.76 3.33 1.29
C ARG A 191 -5.80 2.30 0.73
N ILE A 192 -6.28 1.07 0.53
CA ILE A 192 -5.52 -0.03 -0.05
C ILE A 192 -6.39 -0.71 -1.11
N LEU A 193 -5.91 -0.72 -2.35
CA LEU A 193 -6.59 -1.31 -3.50
C LEU A 193 -5.69 -2.34 -4.17
N ILE A 194 -6.29 -3.43 -4.66
CA ILE A 194 -5.59 -4.46 -5.43
C ILE A 194 -6.17 -4.58 -6.82
N ARG A 195 -5.31 -4.71 -7.82
CA ARG A 195 -5.65 -5.14 -9.17
C ARG A 195 -4.93 -6.44 -9.44
N SER A 196 -5.65 -7.41 -9.99
CA SER A 196 -5.06 -8.64 -10.52
C SER A 196 -5.43 -8.80 -11.99
N MET A 197 -4.58 -9.46 -12.78
CA MET A 197 -4.86 -9.74 -14.20
C MET A 197 -6.21 -10.44 -14.39
N GLU A 198 -6.43 -11.48 -13.59
CA GLU A 198 -7.74 -12.10 -13.43
C GLU A 198 -8.24 -11.84 -12.01
N LYS A 199 -9.48 -11.35 -11.88
CA LYS A 199 -10.08 -11.03 -10.58
C LYS A 199 -10.07 -12.21 -9.61
N LYS A 200 -10.26 -13.43 -10.10
CA LYS A 200 -10.26 -14.67 -9.30
C LYS A 200 -8.90 -15.04 -8.69
N ASN A 201 -7.81 -14.37 -9.08
CA ASN A 201 -6.47 -14.64 -8.58
C ASN A 201 -6.15 -13.90 -7.28
N SER A 202 -7.06 -13.06 -6.77
CA SER A 202 -6.95 -12.45 -5.46
C SER A 202 -8.28 -12.39 -4.72
N GLU A 203 -8.22 -12.64 -3.41
CA GLU A 203 -9.33 -12.50 -2.49
C GLU A 203 -8.93 -11.59 -1.32
N ILE A 204 -9.85 -10.73 -0.88
CA ILE A 204 -9.64 -9.86 0.27
C ILE A 204 -10.16 -10.58 1.52
N ILE A 205 -9.25 -11.04 2.38
CA ILE A 205 -9.58 -11.72 3.62
C ILE A 205 -10.01 -10.71 4.70
N LEU A 206 -9.30 -9.59 4.79
CA LEU A 206 -9.53 -8.59 5.82
C LEU A 206 -9.17 -7.18 5.32
N TYR A 207 -9.97 -6.20 5.71
CA TYR A 207 -9.69 -4.78 5.48
C TYR A 207 -10.18 -3.95 6.66
N LYS A 208 -9.25 -3.38 7.44
CA LYS A 208 -9.58 -2.71 8.72
C LYS A 208 -8.64 -1.55 9.01
N SER A 209 -9.08 -0.64 9.88
CA SER A 209 -8.22 0.32 10.56
C SER A 209 -7.80 -0.17 11.95
N VAL A 210 -6.72 0.40 12.48
CA VAL A 210 -6.17 0.07 13.80
C VAL A 210 -6.43 1.23 14.77
N SER A 211 -7.61 1.26 15.37
CA SER A 211 -8.02 2.36 16.27
C SER A 211 -7.29 2.39 17.63
N SER A 212 -6.48 1.38 17.94
CA SER A 212 -5.64 1.36 19.14
C SER A 212 -4.34 2.15 18.97
N VAL A 213 -3.97 2.52 17.75
CA VAL A 213 -2.81 3.38 17.45
C VAL A 213 -3.34 4.79 17.19
N ASN A 214 -3.01 5.72 18.09
CA ASN A 214 -3.54 7.08 18.09
C ASN A 214 -2.45 8.16 18.22
N SER A 215 -1.19 7.80 17.96
CA SER A 215 -0.05 8.73 18.00
C SER A 215 0.01 9.71 16.83
N SER A 216 -0.93 9.63 15.88
CA SER A 216 -1.09 10.49 14.71
C SER A 216 -2.55 10.92 14.58
N ASP A 217 -2.80 11.99 13.82
CA ASP A 217 -4.14 12.39 13.39
C ASP A 217 -4.74 11.46 12.32
N HIS A 218 -3.95 10.50 11.83
CA HIS A 218 -4.38 9.37 11.01
C HIS A 218 -4.36 8.04 11.79
N GLN A 219 -5.34 7.19 11.53
CA GLN A 219 -5.33 5.79 11.98
C GLN A 219 -4.72 4.86 10.91
N PRO A 220 -3.84 3.91 11.27
CA PRO A 220 -3.31 2.94 10.33
C PRO A 220 -4.41 2.09 9.68
N VAL A 221 -4.22 1.75 8.40
CA VAL A 221 -5.10 0.86 7.63
C VAL A 221 -4.29 -0.33 7.16
N PHE A 222 -4.88 -1.52 7.22
CA PHE A 222 -4.25 -2.74 6.74
C PHE A 222 -5.24 -3.62 5.97
N ALA A 223 -4.69 -4.42 5.07
CA ALA A 223 -5.44 -5.40 4.31
C ALA A 223 -4.68 -6.74 4.29
N ILE A 224 -5.43 -7.84 4.31
CA ILE A 224 -4.89 -9.19 4.14
C ILE A 224 -5.51 -9.77 2.88
N TYR A 225 -4.66 -10.26 1.98
CA TYR A 225 -5.08 -10.86 0.73
C TYR A 225 -4.66 -12.33 0.68
N ASP A 226 -5.52 -13.17 0.11
CA ASP A 226 -5.12 -14.45 -0.47
C ASP A 226 -4.81 -14.22 -1.94
N ILE A 227 -3.61 -14.62 -2.39
CA ILE A 227 -3.14 -14.35 -3.74
C ILE A 227 -2.60 -15.63 -4.35
N LYS A 228 -3.14 -15.99 -5.52
CA LYS A 228 -2.67 -17.13 -6.28
C LYS A 228 -1.32 -16.81 -6.93
N ILE A 229 -0.32 -17.63 -6.61
CA ILE A 229 1.02 -17.57 -7.23
C ILE A 229 1.22 -18.75 -8.19
N TYR A 230 2.16 -18.59 -9.12
CA TYR A 230 2.45 -19.55 -10.18
C TYR A 230 3.94 -19.94 -10.17
N PRO A 231 4.28 -21.17 -10.60
CA PRO A 231 5.67 -21.56 -10.79
C PRO A 231 6.42 -20.64 -11.76
N GLY A 232 7.71 -20.43 -11.47
CA GLY A 232 8.58 -19.56 -12.25
C GLY A 232 9.73 -20.30 -12.92
N ARG A 233 10.59 -19.52 -13.57
CA ARG A 233 11.90 -19.95 -14.09
C ARG A 233 12.93 -18.89 -13.70
N ASP A 234 14.18 -19.30 -13.58
CA ASP A 234 15.31 -18.45 -13.17
C ASP A 234 15.84 -17.63 -14.36
N GLU A 235 14.93 -16.94 -15.06
CA GLU A 235 15.20 -16.12 -16.26
C GLU A 235 15.28 -14.62 -15.95
N VAL A 236 15.17 -14.24 -14.68
CA VAL A 236 15.25 -12.87 -14.18
C VAL A 236 16.43 -12.75 -13.21
N PRO A 237 17.00 -11.54 -13.00
CA PRO A 237 18.00 -11.34 -11.96
C PRO A 237 17.44 -11.78 -10.61
N MET A 238 18.00 -12.85 -10.04
CA MET A 238 17.53 -13.43 -8.78
C MET A 238 18.08 -12.64 -7.60
N ASN A 239 17.27 -12.48 -6.55
CA ASN A 239 17.70 -11.83 -5.31
C ASN A 239 18.83 -12.60 -4.60
N GLY A 240 18.87 -13.93 -4.78
CA GLY A 240 19.93 -14.79 -4.24
C GLY A 240 20.01 -14.76 -2.70
N GLY A 241 18.87 -14.59 -2.03
CA GLY A 241 18.80 -14.58 -0.58
C GLY A 241 19.28 -13.30 0.12
N LYS A 242 19.52 -12.22 -0.62
CA LYS A 242 19.86 -10.91 -0.05
C LYS A 242 18.69 -10.31 0.75
N PHE A 243 18.98 -9.74 1.92
CA PHE A 243 18.03 -8.98 2.73
C PHE A 243 18.80 -8.03 3.66
N GLU A 244 18.12 -7.10 4.32
CA GLU A 244 18.72 -6.16 5.27
C GLU A 244 19.14 -6.85 6.58
N HIS A 245 20.35 -7.44 6.58
CA HIS A 245 20.84 -8.27 7.67
C HIS A 245 20.92 -7.52 9.01
N ASN A 246 21.34 -6.26 9.00
CA ASN A 246 21.46 -5.44 10.21
C ASN A 246 20.11 -5.23 10.91
N VAL A 247 19.03 -5.07 10.15
CA VAL A 247 17.67 -4.92 10.70
C VAL A 247 17.23 -6.22 11.38
N TRP A 248 17.56 -7.37 10.79
CA TRP A 248 17.25 -8.67 11.38
C TRP A 248 18.02 -8.92 12.68
N ILE A 249 19.33 -8.64 12.69
CA ILE A 249 20.19 -8.76 13.89
C ILE A 249 19.68 -7.85 15.01
N GLU A 250 19.38 -6.59 14.70
CA GLU A 250 18.84 -5.65 15.68
C GLU A 250 17.50 -6.11 16.25
N ALA A 251 16.63 -6.67 15.40
CA ALA A 251 15.38 -7.26 15.85
C ALA A 251 15.59 -8.53 16.73
N MET A 252 16.66 -9.31 16.52
CA MET A 252 17.02 -10.42 17.41
C MET A 252 17.47 -9.89 18.78
N LYS A 253 18.34 -8.87 18.81
CA LYS A 253 18.82 -8.26 20.04
C LYS A 253 17.69 -7.72 20.91
N ARG A 254 16.74 -6.98 20.32
CA ARG A 254 15.58 -6.42 21.05
C ARG A 254 14.65 -7.47 21.64
N ARG A 255 14.56 -8.64 21.00
CA ARG A 255 13.81 -9.79 21.53
C ARG A 255 14.54 -10.43 22.69
N ALA A 256 15.83 -10.67 22.55
CA ALA A 256 16.66 -11.22 23.62
C ALA A 256 16.68 -10.31 24.86
N SER A 257 16.62 -8.99 24.68
CA SER A 257 16.56 -8.01 25.78
C SER A 257 15.18 -7.88 26.45
N GLY A 258 14.17 -8.66 26.05
CA GLY A 258 12.85 -8.64 26.69
C GLY A 258 12.04 -7.36 26.47
N TYR A 259 12.28 -6.62 25.38
CA TYR A 259 11.46 -5.44 25.05
C TYR A 259 10.00 -5.88 24.82
N ASN A 260 9.14 -5.59 25.81
CA ASN A 260 7.77 -6.08 25.99
C ASN A 260 6.99 -6.34 24.68
N GLU A 261 6.73 -7.61 24.36
CA GLU A 261 5.64 -7.99 23.46
C GLU A 261 4.31 -7.84 24.23
N PRO A 262 3.32 -7.07 23.74
CA PRO A 262 1.94 -7.25 24.17
C PRO A 262 1.52 -8.69 23.80
N SER A 263 0.98 -9.41 24.78
CA SER A 263 0.56 -10.82 24.73
C SER A 263 0.09 -11.31 23.36
N ARG A 264 0.74 -12.36 22.83
CA ARG A 264 0.30 -13.09 21.63
C ARG A 264 -1.05 -13.74 21.89
N LYS A 265 -2.13 -13.22 21.31
CA LYS A 265 -3.30 -14.07 20.97
C LYS A 265 -2.97 -14.74 19.63
N ALA A 266 -2.93 -16.07 19.64
CA ALA A 266 -2.64 -16.90 18.48
C ALA A 266 -3.56 -16.51 17.31
N VAL A 267 -2.98 -16.08 16.20
CA VAL A 267 -3.66 -16.03 14.90
C VAL A 267 -3.28 -17.32 14.19
N SER A 268 -4.29 -18.14 13.89
CA SER A 268 -4.14 -19.44 13.24
C SER A 268 -3.33 -19.37 11.95
N GLU A 269 -2.41 -20.32 11.81
CA GLU A 269 -1.61 -20.58 10.63
C GLU A 269 -2.50 -20.78 9.41
N ASN A 270 -2.38 -19.90 8.42
CA ASN A 270 -2.77 -20.22 7.05
C ASN A 270 -1.58 -19.88 6.16
N HIS A 271 -1.09 -20.93 5.52
CA HIS A 271 0.00 -20.95 4.56
C HIS A 271 -0.44 -20.13 3.34
N ASN A 272 0.42 -19.23 2.83
CA ASN A 272 0.22 -18.35 1.65
C ASN A 272 -0.37 -16.93 1.86
N LYS A 273 -0.10 -16.25 2.99
CA LYS A 273 -0.56 -14.86 3.18
C LYS A 273 0.54 -13.83 2.85
N VAL A 274 0.27 -12.93 1.90
CA VAL A 274 0.98 -11.65 1.77
C VAL A 274 0.31 -10.66 2.71
N ILE A 275 0.98 -10.29 3.81
CA ILE A 275 0.50 -9.28 4.75
C ILE A 275 0.99 -7.92 4.28
N TYR A 276 0.08 -7.05 3.83
CA TYR A 276 0.38 -5.66 3.55
C TYR A 276 -0.16 -4.77 4.67
N SER A 277 0.74 -4.23 5.50
CA SER A 277 0.40 -3.25 6.52
C SER A 277 1.01 -1.89 6.15
N GLN A 278 0.16 -0.88 5.96
CA GLN A 278 0.64 0.50 5.84
C GLN A 278 0.80 1.08 7.25
N ALA A 279 2.05 1.29 7.67
CA ALA A 279 2.34 2.28 8.71
C ALA A 279 2.33 3.64 7.99
N CYS A 280 1.25 4.41 8.14
CA CYS A 280 1.21 5.76 7.59
C CYS A 280 2.31 6.59 8.23
N SER A 281 3.00 7.37 7.39
CA SER A 281 4.06 8.30 7.76
C SER A 281 3.60 9.17 8.93
N ILE A 282 4.34 9.10 10.05
CA ILE A 282 4.23 10.07 11.12
C ILE A 282 4.61 11.42 10.48
N GLN A 283 3.65 12.34 10.39
CA GLN A 283 3.92 13.76 10.12
C GLN A 283 4.34 14.46 11.40
#